data_AF-A0A935KJH9-F1
#
_entry.id   AF-A0A935KJH9-F1
#
_cell.length_a   1.000
_cell.length_b   1.000
_cell.length_c   1.000
_cell.angle_alpha   90.00
_cell.angle_beta   90.00
_cell.angle_gamma   90.00
#
_symmetry.space_group_name_H-M   'P 1'
#
loop_
_entity.id
_entity.type
_entity.pdbx_description
1 polymer ?
#
loop_
_entity_poly.entity_id
_entity_poly.type
_entity_poly.pdbx_seq_one_letter_code
_entity_poly.pdbx_strand_id
1 'polypeptide(L)'
;MILNDSYKESGFVGIGKVPKHWQVKRLKHLGSSIMGVIYNPNDVSDNEEGLLVLRASNIQEGAISFDDSVYIKKEVDENLITNKETF
;
A
#
# COMPACT_ATOMS: atom_id res chain seq x y z
N MET A 1 8.20 -23.00 -18.96
CA MET A 1 7.70 -23.24 -20.33
C MET A 1 6.85 -22.03 -20.71
N ILE A 2 7.35 -21.12 -21.54
CA ILE A 2 6.60 -19.92 -21.95
C ILE A 2 5.86 -20.29 -23.23
N LEU A 3 4.53 -20.35 -23.17
CA LEU A 3 3.65 -20.43 -24.33
C LEU A 3 3.90 -19.20 -25.21
N ASN A 4 3.84 -19.35 -26.53
CA ASN A 4 3.94 -18.27 -27.53
C ASN A 4 3.01 -17.08 -27.20
N ASP A 5 3.45 -16.17 -26.33
CA ASP A 5 2.70 -14.98 -25.99
C ASP A 5 2.85 -14.00 -27.16
N SER A 6 1.86 -14.00 -28.05
CA SER A 6 1.69 -12.89 -28.99
C SER A 6 1.57 -11.58 -28.20
N TYR A 7 2.14 -10.49 -28.72
CA TYR A 7 2.12 -9.17 -28.09
C TYR A 7 1.14 -8.22 -28.79
N LYS A 8 0.68 -7.19 -28.09
CA LYS A 8 -0.05 -6.05 -28.63
C LYS A 8 0.55 -4.74 -28.12
N GLU A 9 0.35 -3.65 -28.86
CA GLU A 9 0.68 -2.31 -28.36
C GLU A 9 -0.18 -1.98 -27.13
N SER A 10 0.44 -1.46 -26.07
CA SER A 10 -0.27 -1.10 -24.83
C SER A 10 -1.24 0.07 -24.99
N GLY A 11 -0.98 0.94 -25.98
CA GLY A 11 -1.73 2.20 -26.16
C GLY A 11 -1.33 3.32 -25.19
N PHE A 12 -0.30 3.12 -24.37
CA PHE A 12 0.20 4.12 -23.41
C PHE A 12 1.65 4.50 -23.72
N VAL A 13 1.93 5.81 -23.69
CA VAL A 13 3.28 6.34 -23.89
C VAL A 13 4.23 5.75 -22.85
N GLY A 14 5.35 5.19 -23.30
CA GLY A 14 6.42 4.67 -22.44
C GLY A 14 6.26 3.22 -21.96
N ILE A 15 5.11 2.56 -22.17
CA ILE A 15 4.90 1.15 -21.76
C ILE A 15 5.32 0.17 -22.86
N GLY A 16 5.10 0.52 -24.14
CA GLY A 16 5.44 -0.35 -25.28
C GLY A 16 4.50 -1.54 -25.46
N LYS A 17 5.06 -2.71 -25.81
CA LYS A 17 4.30 -3.94 -26.11
C LYS A 17 4.01 -4.74 -24.84
N VAL A 18 2.79 -5.28 -24.74
CA VAL A 18 2.31 -6.11 -23.63
C VAL A 18 1.74 -7.44 -24.15
N PRO A 19 1.67 -8.51 -23.34
CA PRO A 19 1.04 -9.76 -23.76
C PRO A 19 -0.39 -9.56 -24.25
N LYS A 20 -0.77 -10.22 -25.35
CA LYS A 20 -2.06 -10.01 -26.01
C LYS A 20 -3.24 -10.29 -25.09
N HIS A 21 -3.09 -11.27 -24.19
CA HIS A 21 -4.11 -11.70 -23.23
C HIS A 21 -4.29 -10.73 -22.04
N TRP A 22 -3.39 -9.77 -21.82
CA TRP A 22 -3.53 -8.79 -20.74
C TRP A 22 -4.70 -7.84 -20.96
N GLN A 23 -5.40 -7.47 -19.90
CA GLN A 23 -6.50 -6.52 -19.93
C GLN A 23 -6.09 -5.21 -19.25
N VAL A 24 -6.43 -4.08 -19.87
CA VAL A 24 -6.27 -2.77 -19.24
C VAL A 24 -7.43 -2.57 -18.28
N LYS A 25 -7.14 -2.41 -16.98
CA LYS A 25 -8.13 -2.12 -15.93
C LYS A 25 -7.71 -0.90 -15.14
N ARG A 26 -8.70 -0.13 -14.68
CA ARG A 26 -8.45 0.96 -13.72
C ARG A 26 -8.20 0.34 -12.33
N LEU A 27 -7.18 0.81 -11.63
CA LEU A 27 -6.79 0.30 -10.31
C LEU A 27 -7.97 0.30 -9.30
N LYS A 28 -8.81 1.34 -9.34
CA LYS A 28 -10.02 1.44 -8.49
C LYS A 28 -11.05 0.31 -8.66
N HIS A 29 -10.94 -0.51 -9.70
CA HIS A 29 -11.81 -1.68 -9.92
C HIS A 29 -11.16 -2.99 -9.43
N LEU A 30 -9.90 -2.95 -8.98
CA LEU A 30 -9.14 -4.11 -8.51
C LEU A 30 -9.08 -4.21 -6.98
N GLY A 31 -9.31 -3.11 -6.28
CA GLY A 31 -9.31 -3.07 -4.84
C GLY A 31 -9.79 -1.74 -4.28
N SER A 32 -9.94 -1.71 -2.95
CA SER A 32 -10.28 -0.51 -2.20
C SER A 32 -9.00 0.20 -1.75
N SER A 33 -9.02 1.52 -1.77
CA SER A 33 -7.97 2.33 -1.14
C SER A 33 -8.37 2.60 0.30
N ILE A 34 -7.51 2.24 1.25
CA ILE A 34 -7.65 2.63 2.65
C ILE A 34 -6.95 3.98 2.82
N MET A 35 -7.64 4.93 3.45
CA MET A 35 -7.02 6.22 3.76
C MET A 35 -6.17 6.11 5.02
N GLY A 36 -5.09 6.89 5.07
CA GLY A 36 -4.28 7.01 6.28
C GLY A 36 -5.02 7.70 7.43
N VAL A 37 -4.41 7.63 8.61
CA VAL A 37 -4.92 8.29 9.83
C VAL A 37 -4.23 9.63 10.05
N ILE A 38 -4.99 10.62 10.54
CA ILE A 38 -4.43 11.88 11.07
C ILE A 38 -4.44 11.78 12.59
N TYR A 39 -3.33 12.14 13.22
CA TYR A 39 -3.14 12.11 14.67
C TYR A 39 -2.34 13.33 15.14
N ASN A 40 -2.50 13.70 16.41
CA ASN A 40 -1.79 14.78 17.08
C ASN A 40 -0.62 14.24 17.90
N PRO A 41 0.37 15.06 18.27
CA PRO A 41 1.45 14.66 19.17
C PRO A 41 0.95 14.08 20.50
N ASN A 42 -0.19 14.57 21.01
CA ASN A 42 -0.79 14.07 22.26
C ASN A 42 -1.41 12.67 22.11
N ASP A 43 -1.65 12.20 20.88
CA ASP A 43 -2.14 10.85 20.63
C ASP A 43 -1.00 9.82 20.65
N VAL A 44 0.27 10.26 20.60
CA VAL A 44 1.45 9.39 20.53
C VAL A 44 1.67 8.69 21.87
N SER A 45 1.93 7.39 21.80
CA SER A 45 2.29 6.57 22.96
C SER A 45 3.78 6.68 23.26
N ASP A 46 4.11 6.82 24.55
CA ASP A 46 5.48 6.81 25.07
C ASP A 46 6.09 5.40 25.23
N ASN A 47 5.30 4.35 25.02
CA ASN A 47 5.64 2.97 25.40
C ASN A 47 5.35 1.93 24.33
N GLU A 48 5.32 2.33 23.05
CA GLU A 48 5.03 1.46 21.91
C GLU A 48 3.70 0.68 22.00
N GLU A 49 2.77 1.18 22.83
CA GLU A 49 1.44 0.59 23.00
C GLU A 49 0.42 1.33 22.13
N GLY A 50 -0.41 0.58 21.42
CA GLY A 50 -1.53 1.11 20.64
C GLY A 50 -1.41 0.75 19.16
N LEU A 51 -2.00 1.58 18.30
CA LEU A 51 -2.03 1.34 16.87
C LEU A 51 -0.73 1.84 16.23
N LEU A 52 0.02 0.95 15.56
CA LEU A 52 1.18 1.31 14.76
C LEU A 52 0.76 2.19 13.58
N VAL A 53 1.41 3.34 13.41
CA VAL A 53 1.22 4.22 12.26
C VAL A 53 2.41 4.15 11.33
N LEU A 54 2.20 3.59 10.13
CA LEU A 54 3.19 3.63 9.06
C LEU A 54 3.20 5.01 8.39
N ARG A 55 4.39 5.60 8.32
CA ARG A 55 4.67 6.92 7.74
C ARG A 55 5.64 6.79 6.57
N ALA A 56 5.89 7.90 5.88
CA ALA A 56 6.90 7.96 4.84
C ALA A 56 8.29 7.52 5.35
N SER A 57 8.64 7.81 6.61
CA SER A 57 9.92 7.38 7.21
C SER A 57 10.03 5.86 7.39
N ASN A 58 8.92 5.13 7.37
CA ASN A 58 8.91 3.67 7.47
C ASN A 58 9.13 2.96 6.12
N ILE A 59 9.35 3.70 5.02
CA ILE A 59 9.72 3.10 3.72
C ILE A 59 11.21 3.36 3.50
N GLN A 60 12.02 2.30 3.62
CA GLN A 60 13.48 2.36 3.50
C GLN A 60 13.97 1.22 2.62
N GLU A 61 14.86 1.51 1.67
CA GLU A 61 15.49 0.49 0.80
C GLU A 61 14.48 -0.47 0.11
N GLY A 62 13.31 0.07 -0.28
CA GLY A 62 12.26 -0.71 -0.93
C GLY A 62 11.49 -1.66 0.00
N ALA A 63 11.70 -1.57 1.30
CA ALA A 63 11.03 -2.37 2.32
C ALA A 63 10.37 -1.48 3.39
N ILE A 64 9.50 -2.10 4.20
CA ILE A 64 8.96 -1.46 5.40
C ILE A 64 9.98 -1.61 6.53
N SER A 65 10.43 -0.49 7.10
CA SER A 65 11.27 -0.43 8.31
C SER A 65 10.47 0.01 9.53
N PHE A 66 10.77 -0.62 10.67
CA PHE A 66 10.15 -0.36 11.96
C PHE A 66 11.08 0.37 12.95
N ASP A 67 12.25 0.84 12.50
CA ASP A 67 13.26 1.46 13.37
C ASP A 67 12.79 2.82 13.97
N ASP A 68 11.90 3.53 13.27
CA ASP A 68 11.26 4.78 13.70
C ASP A 68 9.73 4.58 13.81
N SER A 69 9.31 3.59 14.61
CA SER A 69 7.89 3.28 14.79
C SER A 69 7.19 4.30 15.70
N VAL A 70 5.98 4.72 15.33
CA VAL A 70 5.10 5.54 16.18
C VAL A 70 3.82 4.77 16.41
N TYR A 71 3.42 4.73 17.67
CA TYR A 71 2.17 4.12 18.12
C TYR A 71 1.25 5.21 18.64
N ILE A 72 -0.05 5.09 18.39
CA ILE A 72 -1.04 6.05 18.87
C ILE A 72 -2.09 5.39 19.77
N LYS A 73 -2.49 6.09 20.83
CA LYS A 73 -3.57 5.74 21.76
C LYS A 73 -4.82 6.56 21.44
N LYS A 74 -5.34 6.33 20.23
CA LYS A 74 -6.53 7.01 19.70
C LYS A 74 -7.48 5.97 19.11
N GLU A 75 -8.78 6.16 19.30
CA GLU A 75 -9.79 5.38 18.59
C GLU A 75 -9.77 5.71 17.09
N VAL A 76 -9.64 4.68 16.28
CA VAL A 76 -9.57 4.76 14.81
C VAL A 76 -10.65 3.84 14.24
N ASP A 77 -11.35 4.30 13.20
CA ASP A 77 -12.32 3.50 12.47
C ASP A 77 -11.65 2.22 11.93
N GLU A 78 -12.25 1.06 12.23
CA GLU A 78 -11.72 -0.25 11.85
C GLU A 78 -11.50 -0.38 10.33
N ASN A 79 -12.27 0.33 9.51
CA ASN A 79 -12.11 0.34 8.05
C ASN A 79 -10.83 1.03 7.58
N LEU A 80 -10.16 1.78 8.46
CA LEU A 80 -8.88 2.44 8.21
C LEU A 80 -7.68 1.62 8.70
N ILE A 81 -7.93 0.49 9.36
CA ILE A 81 -6.90 -0.39 9.90
C ILE A 81 -6.59 -1.48 8.87
N THR A 82 -5.30 -1.73 8.67
CA THR A 82 -4.81 -2.84 7.86
C THR A 82 -3.93 -3.75 8.71
N ASN A 83 -3.88 -5.04 8.38
CA ASN A 83 -3.03 -6.01 9.04
C ASN A 83 -2.15 -6.74 8.01
N LYS A 84 -1.09 -7.41 8.50
CA LYS A 84 -0.13 -8.13 7.65
C LYS A 84 -0.79 -9.22 6.79
N GLU A 85 -1.92 -9.77 7.24
CA GLU A 85 -2.68 -10.84 6.60
C GLU A 85 -3.80 -10.30 5.67
N THR A 86 -3.90 -8.98 5.46
CA THR A 86 -5.00 -8.38 4.67
C THR A 86 -4.85 -8.67 3.16
N PHE A 87 -3.76 -9.31 2.70
CA PHE A 87 -3.52 -9.67 1.30
C PHE A 87 -2.77 -10.99 1.15
#